data_AF-A0A6H5KG41-F1
#
_entry.id   AF-A0A6H5KG41-F1
#
_cell.length_a   1.000
_cell.length_b   1.000
_cell.length_c   1.000
_cell.angle_alpha   90.00
_cell.angle_beta   90.00
_cell.angle_gamma   90.00
#
_symmetry.space_group_name_H-M   'P 1'
#
loop_
_entity.id
_entity.type
_entity.pdbx_description
1 polymer ?
#
loop_
_entity_poly.entity_id
_entity_poly.type
_entity_poly.pdbx_seq_one_letter_code
_entity_poly.pdbx_strand_id
1 'polypeptide(L)'
;MNTLMGVKGRDFVLLGGDSAFFRSVVIMDTEYRKVVELSDNVLVATSGDQGDVEMFVEWLKRNARLMQLESSRPVGARTLAHFARRNLADKLRKQGAGQAVTALIGGWNEVACQPELFWLDALGALQDVPFGAHGLASRFALSLLDNGFREGMSLDEARHLMETCFRQLERRYLVSSVGFSMKVVDKDGCRDVACIERGEEGTGGRGGRGGGGGGASEQPAGRGKPVVLPSSESSLS
;
A
#
# COMPACT_ATOMS: atom_id res chain seq x y z
N MET A 1 0.58 11.34 5.73
CA MET A 1 0.14 10.45 6.83
C MET A 1 -0.42 9.21 6.15
N ASN A 2 0.39 8.18 5.96
CA ASN A 2 0.00 6.99 5.20
C ASN A 2 -0.25 5.84 6.18
N THR A 3 -1.07 4.88 5.80
CA THR A 3 -1.31 3.64 6.54
C THR A 3 -0.74 2.50 5.73
N LEU A 4 0.20 1.76 6.33
CA LEU A 4 0.77 0.57 5.73
C LEU A 4 0.61 -0.60 6.69
N MET A 5 0.30 -1.76 6.14
CA MET A 5 0.16 -3.01 6.88
C MET A 5 0.85 -4.13 6.09
N GLY A 6 1.43 -5.09 6.80
CA GLY A 6 2.09 -6.23 6.22
C GLY A 6 1.91 -7.45 7.10
N VAL A 7 1.67 -8.60 6.48
CA VAL A 7 1.47 -9.88 7.16
C VAL A 7 2.28 -10.96 6.43
N LYS A 8 3.05 -11.72 7.20
CA LYS A 8 3.76 -12.92 6.75
C LYS A 8 2.85 -14.13 6.93
N GLY A 9 2.40 -14.70 5.82
CA GLY A 9 1.62 -15.94 5.79
C GLY A 9 2.52 -17.18 5.82
N ARG A 10 1.91 -18.33 5.53
CA ARG A 10 2.63 -19.62 5.43
C ARG A 10 3.69 -19.61 4.33
N ASP A 11 3.27 -19.22 3.13
CA ASP A 11 4.01 -19.32 1.87
C ASP A 11 4.01 -18.00 1.07
N PHE A 12 3.61 -16.90 1.71
CA PHE A 12 3.50 -15.59 1.07
C PHE A 12 3.76 -14.45 2.05
N VAL A 13 4.01 -13.26 1.51
CA VAL A 13 3.93 -12.00 2.24
C VAL A 13 2.88 -11.12 1.58
N LEU A 14 1.95 -10.60 2.36
CA LEU A 14 0.89 -9.73 1.90
C LEU A 14 1.15 -8.33 2.47
N LEU A 15 1.33 -7.35 1.59
CA LEU A 15 1.50 -5.94 1.93
C LEU A 15 0.28 -5.16 1.45
N GLY A 16 -0.14 -4.19 2.24
CA GLY A 16 -1.24 -3.32 1.89
C GLY A 16 -1.02 -1.89 2.37
N GLY A 17 -1.66 -0.96 1.67
CA GLY A 17 -1.63 0.44 2.00
C GLY A 17 -2.91 1.15 1.58
N ASP A 18 -3.23 2.24 2.29
CA ASP A 18 -4.32 3.11 1.90
C ASP A 18 -4.06 3.75 0.52
N SER A 19 -5.12 3.92 -0.26
CA SER A 19 -5.01 4.44 -1.64
C SER A 19 -5.11 5.96 -1.73
N ALA A 20 -5.35 6.64 -0.61
CA ALA A 20 -5.49 8.09 -0.59
C ALA A 20 -4.12 8.78 -0.58
N PHE A 21 -3.93 9.70 -1.53
CA PHE A 21 -2.88 10.70 -1.51
C PHE A 21 -3.51 12.06 -1.24
N PHE A 22 -3.06 12.73 -0.17
CA PHE A 22 -3.61 14.01 0.26
C PHE A 22 -2.50 15.00 0.53
N ARG A 23 -2.82 16.27 0.33
CA ARG A 23 -1.95 17.40 0.63
C ARG A 23 -2.77 18.42 1.41
N SER A 24 -2.32 18.73 2.62
CA SER A 24 -3.10 19.54 3.56
C SER A 24 -4.50 18.92 3.77
N VAL A 25 -5.57 19.70 3.60
CA VAL A 25 -6.97 19.29 3.76
C VAL A 25 -7.60 18.71 2.49
N VAL A 26 -6.85 18.55 1.40
CA VAL A 26 -7.37 18.14 0.09
C VAL A 26 -6.84 16.75 -0.30
N ILE A 27 -7.74 15.88 -0.75
CA ILE A 27 -7.39 14.60 -1.38
C ILE A 27 -7.05 14.89 -2.85
N MET A 28 -5.83 14.54 -3.24
CA MET A 28 -5.29 14.77 -4.59
C MET A 28 -5.49 13.56 -5.50
N ASP A 29 -5.42 12.36 -4.94
CA ASP A 29 -5.63 11.09 -5.63
C ASP A 29 -6.24 10.07 -4.65
N THR A 30 -7.14 9.22 -5.15
CA THR A 30 -7.85 8.18 -4.40
C THR A 30 -7.39 6.77 -4.78
N GLU A 31 -6.57 6.62 -5.82
CA GLU A 31 -6.12 5.34 -6.38
C GLU A 31 -4.59 5.15 -6.26
N TYR A 32 -3.94 5.97 -5.46
CA TYR A 32 -2.48 5.95 -5.31
C TYR A 32 -1.98 4.65 -4.68
N ARG A 33 -1.13 3.92 -5.40
CA ARG A 33 -0.58 2.63 -4.93
C ARG A 33 0.71 2.84 -4.14
N LYS A 34 0.65 2.57 -2.82
CA LYS A 34 1.80 2.71 -1.91
C LYS A 34 2.71 1.47 -1.85
N VAL A 35 2.23 0.34 -2.36
CA VAL A 35 2.99 -0.91 -2.45
C VAL A 35 3.57 -1.02 -3.86
N VAL A 36 4.90 -1.09 -3.94
CA VAL A 36 5.65 -1.09 -5.20
C VAL A 36 6.51 -2.34 -5.30
N GLU A 37 6.64 -2.88 -6.50
CA GLU A 37 7.54 -3.99 -6.82
C GLU A 37 8.97 -3.48 -7.04
N LEU A 38 9.90 -3.99 -6.23
CA LEU A 38 11.34 -3.72 -6.36
C LEU A 38 12.00 -4.70 -7.34
N SER A 39 11.56 -5.96 -7.29
CA SER A 39 11.96 -7.07 -8.16
C SER A 39 10.79 -8.05 -8.30
N ASP A 40 10.96 -9.07 -9.13
CA ASP A 40 9.92 -10.08 -9.40
C ASP A 40 9.42 -10.81 -8.14
N ASN A 41 10.24 -10.83 -7.08
CA ASN A 41 10.03 -11.54 -5.82
C ASN A 41 10.13 -10.65 -4.56
N VAL A 42 10.16 -9.32 -4.71
CA VAL A 42 10.23 -8.38 -3.57
C VAL A 42 9.30 -7.18 -3.76
N LEU A 43 8.48 -6.93 -2.74
CA LEU A 43 7.60 -5.79 -2.59
C LEU A 43 8.12 -4.84 -1.50
N VAL A 44 7.82 -3.56 -1.66
CA VAL A 44 8.02 -2.55 -0.63
C VAL A 44 6.77 -1.69 -0.46
N ALA A 45 6.40 -1.44 0.79
CA ALA A 45 5.41 -0.45 1.17
C ALA A 45 6.12 0.67 1.93
N THR A 46 6.03 1.92 1.46
CA THR A 46 6.79 3.04 2.04
C THR A 46 5.89 4.19 2.52
N SER A 47 6.24 4.78 3.65
CA SER A 47 5.52 5.90 4.26
C SER A 47 6.51 6.94 4.75
N GLY A 48 6.22 8.22 4.50
CA GLY A 48 7.10 9.32 4.83
C GLY A 48 6.63 10.61 4.16
N ASP A 49 7.53 11.58 4.06
CA ASP A 49 7.35 12.68 3.11
C ASP A 49 7.37 12.14 1.68
N GLN A 50 6.46 12.61 0.83
CA GLN A 50 6.24 12.02 -0.49
C GLN A 50 7.48 12.15 -1.39
N GLY A 51 8.19 13.28 -1.35
CA GLY A 51 9.37 13.48 -2.19
C GLY A 51 10.51 12.55 -1.78
N ASP A 52 10.69 12.38 -0.48
CA ASP A 52 11.67 11.42 0.06
C ASP A 52 11.29 9.97 -0.26
N VAL A 53 10.01 9.62 -0.16
CA VAL A 53 9.48 8.28 -0.45
C VAL A 53 9.71 7.91 -1.91
N GLU A 54 9.29 8.75 -2.86
CA GLU A 54 9.45 8.48 -4.29
C GLU A 54 10.93 8.31 -4.67
N MET A 55 11.78 9.23 -4.21
CA MET A 55 13.22 9.15 -4.45
C MET A 55 13.82 7.89 -3.84
N PHE A 56 13.40 7.50 -2.64
CA PHE A 56 13.91 6.31 -1.95
C PHE A 56 13.48 5.02 -2.65
N VAL A 57 12.21 4.89 -3.03
CA VAL A 57 11.69 3.72 -3.73
C VAL A 57 12.36 3.57 -5.09
N GLU A 58 12.48 4.64 -5.86
CA GLU A 58 13.10 4.59 -7.18
C GLU A 58 14.60 4.28 -7.08
N TRP A 59 15.30 4.90 -6.13
CA TRP A 59 16.69 4.57 -5.84
C TRP A 59 16.86 3.09 -5.47
N LEU A 60 16.00 2.56 -4.60
CA LEU A 60 16.07 1.16 -4.16
C LEU A 60 15.78 0.20 -5.32
N LYS A 61 14.77 0.51 -6.15
CA LYS A 61 14.41 -0.27 -7.34
C LYS A 61 15.54 -0.34 -8.37
N ARG A 62 16.21 0.79 -8.64
CA ARG A 62 17.34 0.83 -9.57
C ARG A 62 18.55 0.05 -9.06
N ASN A 63 18.85 0.15 -7.77
CA ASN A 63 19.93 -0.64 -7.17
C ASN A 63 19.59 -2.14 -7.12
N ALA A 64 18.33 -2.50 -6.84
CA ALA A 64 17.88 -3.89 -6.92
C ALA A 64 18.10 -4.46 -8.32
N ARG A 65 17.72 -3.70 -9.36
CA ARG A 65 17.95 -4.11 -10.74
C ARG A 65 19.44 -4.23 -11.08
N LEU A 66 20.27 -3.29 -10.62
CA LEU A 66 21.72 -3.35 -10.82
C LEU A 66 22.32 -4.61 -10.17
N MET A 67 21.99 -4.88 -8.90
CA MET A 67 22.44 -6.07 -8.19
C MET A 67 22.00 -7.37 -8.87
N GLN A 68 20.80 -7.40 -9.46
CA GLN A 68 20.31 -8.52 -10.25
C GLN A 68 21.14 -8.75 -11.51
N LEU A 69 21.54 -7.67 -12.20
CA LEU A 69 22.38 -7.74 -13.40
C LEU A 69 23.81 -8.19 -13.07
N GLU A 70 24.39 -7.68 -11.98
CA GLU A 70 25.75 -8.06 -11.54
C GLU A 70 25.85 -9.51 -11.10
N SER A 71 24.86 -9.98 -10.33
CA SER A 71 24.86 -11.33 -9.77
C SER A 71 24.22 -12.38 -10.68
N SER A 72 23.53 -11.96 -11.75
CA SER A 72 22.70 -12.81 -12.61
C SER A 72 21.67 -13.64 -11.83
N ARG A 73 21.27 -13.18 -10.64
CA ARG A 73 20.31 -13.85 -9.75
C ARG A 73 19.32 -12.84 -9.18
N PRO A 74 18.07 -13.24 -8.88
CA PRO A 74 17.13 -12.38 -8.19
C PRO A 74 17.67 -11.93 -6.82
N VAL A 75 17.43 -10.66 -6.47
CA VAL A 75 17.88 -10.10 -5.20
C VAL A 75 16.84 -10.43 -4.12
N GLY A 76 17.27 -11.10 -3.06
CA GLY A 76 16.37 -11.43 -1.94
C GLY A 76 15.96 -10.21 -1.11
N ALA A 77 14.78 -10.30 -0.48
CA ALA A 77 14.24 -9.26 0.38
C ALA A 77 15.20 -8.87 1.52
N ARG A 78 15.85 -9.84 2.17
CA ARG A 78 16.86 -9.61 3.22
C ARG A 78 18.00 -8.70 2.77
N THR A 79 18.53 -8.94 1.57
CA THR A 79 19.63 -8.14 1.01
C THR A 79 19.18 -6.70 0.77
N LEU A 80 18.02 -6.52 0.13
CA LEU A 80 17.46 -5.19 -0.12
C LEU A 80 17.11 -4.46 1.18
N ALA A 81 16.59 -5.16 2.18
CA ALA A 81 16.27 -4.61 3.49
C ALA A 81 17.52 -4.11 4.22
N HIS A 82 18.61 -4.89 4.24
CA HIS A 82 19.88 -4.45 4.83
C HIS A 82 20.53 -3.30 4.04
N PHE A 83 20.39 -3.30 2.72
CA PHE A 83 20.89 -2.23 1.86
C PHE A 83 20.13 -0.90 2.08
N ALA A 84 18.80 -0.97 2.11
CA ALA A 84 17.91 0.13 2.46
C ALA A 84 18.25 0.70 3.85
N ARG A 85 18.39 -0.18 4.86
CA ARG A 85 18.80 0.18 6.22
C ARG A 85 20.11 0.95 6.24
N ARG A 86 21.13 0.47 5.51
CA ARG A 86 22.44 1.12 5.45
C ARG A 86 22.33 2.52 4.86
N ASN A 87 21.54 2.69 3.80
CA ASN A 87 21.32 4.00 3.18
C ASN A 87 20.69 5.00 4.14
N LEU A 88 19.60 4.61 4.83
CA LEU A 88 18.93 5.47 5.80
C LEU A 88 19.87 5.86 6.95
N ALA A 89 20.59 4.89 7.52
CA ALA A 89 21.53 5.14 8.60
C ALA A 89 22.70 6.06 8.18
N ASP A 90 23.20 5.91 6.95
CA ASP A 90 24.28 6.76 6.43
C ASP A 90 23.80 8.18 6.11
N LYS A 91 22.60 8.34 5.55
CA LYS A 91 22.00 9.66 5.30
C LYS A 91 21.74 10.40 6.61
N LEU A 92 21.18 9.71 7.61
CA LEU A 92 20.91 10.27 8.94
C LEU A 92 22.18 10.88 9.57
N ARG A 93 23.32 10.18 9.49
CA ARG A 93 24.59 10.65 10.06
C ARG A 93 25.28 11.74 9.23
N LYS A 94 25.22 11.66 7.90
CA LYS A 94 25.98 12.55 7.01
C LYS A 94 25.30 13.89 6.73
N GLN A 95 23.97 13.90 6.61
CA GLN A 95 23.23 15.07 6.14
C GLN A 95 22.54 15.86 7.26
N GLY A 96 22.50 15.33 8.50
CA GLY A 96 21.89 15.99 9.67
C GLY A 96 20.35 16.05 9.61
N ALA A 97 19.77 16.17 8.43
CA ALA A 97 18.37 15.93 8.12
C ALA A 97 18.22 14.49 7.61
N GLY A 98 17.77 13.58 8.48
CA GLY A 98 17.44 12.22 8.06
C GLY A 98 16.30 12.21 7.04
N GLN A 99 16.31 11.24 6.12
CA GLN A 99 15.11 10.98 5.32
C GLN A 99 14.04 10.37 6.22
N ALA A 100 12.88 11.02 6.30
CA ALA A 100 11.78 10.57 7.15
C ALA A 100 10.96 9.46 6.46
N VAL A 101 11.62 8.38 6.05
CA VAL A 101 11.01 7.24 5.35
C VAL A 101 10.99 6.02 6.24
N THR A 102 9.83 5.39 6.32
CA THR A 102 9.60 4.08 6.95
C THR A 102 9.15 3.11 5.89
N ALA A 103 9.49 1.83 6.03
CA ALA A 103 9.21 0.84 5.00
C ALA A 103 8.89 -0.55 5.57
N LEU A 104 7.92 -1.22 4.95
CA LEU A 104 7.73 -2.67 5.04
C LEU A 104 8.31 -3.28 3.78
N ILE A 105 9.28 -4.18 3.91
CA ILE A 105 9.89 -4.88 2.78
C ILE A 105 9.53 -6.35 2.91
N GLY A 106 8.77 -6.86 1.95
CA GLY A 106 8.30 -8.24 1.92
C GLY A 106 8.81 -8.96 0.68
N GLY A 107 9.17 -10.23 0.80
CA GLY A 107 9.53 -11.01 -0.37
C GLY A 107 9.58 -12.51 -0.12
N TRP A 108 9.79 -13.24 -1.21
CA TRP A 108 9.98 -14.68 -1.19
C TRP A 108 11.47 -15.02 -1.29
N ASN A 109 12.01 -15.72 -0.29
CA ASN A 109 13.37 -16.22 -0.33
C ASN A 109 13.40 -17.57 -1.06
N GLU A 110 13.85 -17.57 -2.31
CA GLU A 110 13.96 -18.77 -3.16
C GLU A 110 14.89 -19.85 -2.58
N VAL A 111 15.94 -19.45 -1.84
CA VAL A 111 16.93 -20.39 -1.30
C VAL A 111 16.39 -21.08 -0.05
N ALA A 112 15.76 -20.33 0.84
CA ALA A 112 15.18 -20.86 2.08
C ALA A 112 13.77 -21.41 1.89
N CYS A 113 13.14 -21.17 0.74
CA CYS A 113 11.73 -21.45 0.46
C CYS A 113 10.79 -20.88 1.54
N GLN A 114 11.05 -19.65 1.98
CA GLN A 114 10.33 -19.02 3.08
C GLN A 114 9.96 -17.57 2.76
N PRO A 115 8.79 -17.09 3.23
CA PRO A 115 8.44 -15.68 3.16
C PRO A 115 9.23 -14.88 4.21
N GLU A 116 9.72 -13.70 3.84
CA GLU A 116 10.44 -12.79 4.73
C GLU A 116 9.76 -11.43 4.72
N LEU A 117 9.45 -10.89 5.91
CA LEU A 117 8.88 -9.57 6.09
C LEU A 117 9.76 -8.77 7.04
N PHE A 118 10.24 -7.64 6.56
CA PHE A 118 11.10 -6.74 7.32
C PHE A 118 10.40 -5.42 7.60
N TRP A 119 10.44 -5.01 8.86
CA TRP A 119 10.01 -3.70 9.32
C TRP A 119 11.22 -2.78 9.44
N LEU A 120 11.17 -1.62 8.79
CA LEU A 120 12.26 -0.64 8.73
C LEU A 120 11.76 0.74 9.17
N ASP A 121 12.35 1.28 10.24
CA ASP A 121 12.07 2.65 10.66
C ASP A 121 12.95 3.69 9.98
N ALA A 122 12.62 4.98 10.19
CA ALA A 122 13.36 6.11 9.65
C ALA A 122 14.74 6.31 10.29
N LEU A 123 15.06 5.61 11.39
CA LEU A 123 16.37 5.64 12.04
C LEU A 123 17.31 4.54 11.54
N GLY A 124 16.80 3.62 10.71
CA GLY A 124 17.54 2.46 10.22
C GLY A 124 17.53 1.28 11.20
N ALA A 125 16.56 1.20 12.11
CA ALA A 125 16.26 -0.05 12.81
C ALA A 125 15.53 -0.99 11.86
N LEU A 126 16.03 -2.23 11.75
CA LEU A 126 15.48 -3.25 10.87
C LEU A 126 15.16 -4.50 11.68
N GLN A 127 13.95 -5.02 11.54
CA GLN A 127 13.49 -6.21 12.25
C GLN A 127 12.77 -7.17 11.30
N ASP A 128 13.04 -8.46 11.44
CA ASP A 128 12.24 -9.54 10.82
C ASP A 128 10.99 -9.76 11.69
N VAL A 129 9.80 -9.59 11.10
CA VAL A 129 8.54 -9.56 11.85
C VAL A 129 7.46 -10.44 11.20
N PRO A 130 6.59 -11.09 12.00
CA PRO A 130 5.45 -11.84 11.46
C PRO A 130 4.39 -10.92 10.84
N PHE A 131 4.22 -9.73 11.39
CA PHE A 131 3.36 -8.69 10.85
C PHE A 131 3.93 -7.33 11.25
N GLY A 132 3.59 -6.29 10.50
CA GLY A 132 4.07 -4.95 10.76
C GLY A 132 3.10 -3.90 10.22
N ALA A 133 3.16 -2.71 10.81
CA ALA A 133 2.43 -1.57 10.30
C ALA A 133 3.25 -0.28 10.46
N HIS A 134 3.03 0.66 9.56
CA HIS A 134 3.58 2.01 9.64
C HIS A 134 2.47 3.05 9.46
N GLY A 135 2.79 4.28 9.83
CA GLY A 135 1.84 5.38 9.85
C GLY A 135 1.25 5.67 11.21
N LEU A 136 0.42 6.70 11.30
CA LEU A 136 -0.27 7.03 12.55
C LEU A 136 -1.32 5.96 12.89
N ALA A 137 -2.01 5.42 11.88
CA ALA A 137 -2.97 4.34 12.00
C ALA A 137 -2.37 3.01 12.46
N SER A 138 -1.05 2.83 12.37
CA SER A 138 -0.36 1.62 12.88
C SER A 138 -0.68 1.35 14.36
N ARG A 139 -0.92 2.39 15.17
CA ARG A 139 -1.31 2.25 16.59
C ARG A 139 -2.61 1.48 16.80
N PHE A 140 -3.53 1.57 15.84
CA PHE A 140 -4.77 0.79 15.84
C PHE A 140 -4.60 -0.53 15.10
N ALA A 141 -3.89 -0.52 13.97
CA ALA A 141 -3.70 -1.72 13.16
C ALA A 141 -2.91 -2.79 13.91
N LEU A 142 -1.87 -2.43 14.67
CA LEU A 142 -1.01 -3.40 15.36
C LEU A 142 -1.79 -4.24 16.38
N SER A 143 -2.71 -3.65 17.15
CA SER A 143 -3.51 -4.43 18.12
C SER A 143 -4.53 -5.36 17.44
N LEU A 144 -5.08 -4.94 16.29
CA LEU A 144 -5.99 -5.77 15.50
C LEU A 144 -5.26 -6.91 14.80
N LEU A 145 -4.08 -6.62 14.25
CA LEU A 145 -3.18 -7.61 13.67
C LEU A 145 -2.76 -8.62 14.73
N ASP A 146 -2.32 -8.16 15.91
CA ASP A 146 -1.90 -9.03 17.01
C ASP A 146 -3.02 -9.98 17.46
N ASN A 147 -4.26 -9.47 17.60
CA ASN A 147 -5.40 -10.29 18.00
C ASN A 147 -5.86 -11.30 16.93
N GLY A 148 -5.68 -10.98 15.64
CA GLY A 148 -6.17 -11.81 14.54
C GLY A 148 -5.10 -12.68 13.86
N PHE A 149 -3.82 -12.41 14.13
CA PHE A 149 -2.70 -13.10 13.51
C PHE A 149 -2.57 -14.53 14.03
N ARG A 150 -2.25 -15.45 13.12
CA ARG A 150 -1.92 -16.83 13.42
C ARG A 150 -0.77 -17.25 12.52
N GLU A 151 0.21 -17.94 13.10
CA GLU A 151 1.32 -18.50 12.33
C GLU A 151 0.79 -19.47 11.26
N GLY A 152 1.33 -19.37 10.05
CA GLY A 152 0.94 -20.24 8.94
C GLY A 152 -0.46 -19.97 8.38
N MET A 153 -1.04 -18.79 8.61
CA MET A 153 -2.32 -18.41 8.01
C MET A 153 -2.29 -18.46 6.48
N SER A 154 -3.44 -18.81 5.91
CA SER A 154 -3.68 -18.81 4.47
C SER A 154 -3.83 -17.39 3.91
N LEU A 155 -3.72 -17.24 2.60
CA LEU A 155 -3.86 -15.95 1.91
C LEU A 155 -5.23 -15.31 2.17
N ASP A 156 -6.30 -16.12 2.16
CA ASP A 156 -7.66 -15.64 2.37
C ASP A 156 -7.86 -15.16 3.82
N GLU A 157 -7.31 -15.87 4.80
CA GLU A 157 -7.34 -15.46 6.21
C GLU A 157 -6.56 -14.15 6.44
N ALA A 158 -5.35 -14.04 5.87
CA ALA A 158 -4.52 -12.85 5.98
C ALA A 158 -5.18 -11.64 5.29
N ARG A 159 -5.78 -11.86 4.12
CA ARG A 159 -6.58 -10.86 3.43
C ARG A 159 -7.72 -10.41 4.33
N HIS A 160 -8.55 -11.33 4.82
CA HIS A 160 -9.69 -11.00 5.67
C HIS A 160 -9.29 -10.24 6.95
N LEU A 161 -8.15 -10.58 7.54
CA LEU A 161 -7.58 -9.86 8.69
C LEU A 161 -7.27 -8.40 8.32
N MET A 162 -6.58 -8.17 7.20
CA MET A 162 -6.29 -6.80 6.75
C MET A 162 -7.54 -6.01 6.34
N GLU A 163 -8.52 -6.66 5.70
CA GLU A 163 -9.81 -6.03 5.42
C GLU A 163 -10.52 -5.60 6.72
N THR A 164 -10.48 -6.45 7.74
CA THR A 164 -11.05 -6.17 9.06
C THR A 164 -10.32 -5.00 9.72
N CYS A 165 -8.98 -4.99 9.67
CA CYS A 165 -8.18 -3.87 10.18
C CYS A 165 -8.58 -2.57 9.49
N PHE A 166 -8.68 -2.58 8.16
CA PHE A 166 -9.07 -1.41 7.38
C PHE A 166 -10.46 -0.89 7.76
N ARG A 167 -11.47 -1.77 7.89
CA ARG A 167 -12.82 -1.35 8.31
C ARG A 167 -12.86 -0.73 9.71
N GLN A 168 -12.00 -1.18 10.63
CA GLN A 168 -11.90 -0.54 11.95
C GLN A 168 -11.24 0.84 11.86
N LEU A 169 -10.23 0.99 10.99
CA LEU A 169 -9.61 2.28 10.72
C LEU A 169 -10.61 3.25 10.12
N GLU A 170 -11.41 2.86 9.12
CA GLU A 170 -12.45 3.72 8.55
C GLU A 170 -13.42 4.29 9.60
N ARG A 171 -13.74 3.50 10.63
CA ARG A 171 -14.68 3.90 11.70
C ARG A 171 -14.08 4.79 12.77
N ARG A 172 -12.78 4.67 13.05
CA ARG A 172 -12.14 5.25 14.25
C ARG A 172 -11.01 6.22 13.96
N TYR A 173 -10.40 6.12 12.78
CA TYR A 173 -9.26 6.93 12.40
C TYR A 173 -9.73 8.19 11.67
N LEU A 174 -9.30 9.36 12.16
CA LEU A 174 -9.76 10.67 11.68
C LEU A 174 -9.50 10.90 10.18
N VAL A 175 -8.36 10.41 9.70
CA VAL A 175 -7.99 10.52 8.27
C VAL A 175 -8.49 9.25 7.59
N SER A 176 -9.79 9.24 7.28
CA SER A 176 -10.44 8.13 6.60
C SER A 176 -9.89 7.99 5.17
N SER A 177 -9.35 6.82 4.87
CA SER A 177 -8.85 6.44 3.55
C SER A 177 -9.99 5.98 2.65
N VAL A 178 -9.96 6.40 1.38
CA VAL A 178 -11.01 6.10 0.38
C VAL A 178 -10.97 4.64 -0.10
N GLY A 179 -9.81 4.00 0.00
CA GLY A 179 -9.65 2.60 -0.34
C GLY A 179 -8.37 2.00 0.25
N PHE A 180 -8.24 0.69 0.06
CA PHE A 180 -7.09 -0.10 0.50
C PHE A 180 -6.62 -1.00 -0.64
N SER A 181 -5.36 -0.82 -1.04
CA SER A 181 -4.70 -1.64 -2.05
C SER A 181 -3.83 -2.70 -1.38
N MET A 182 -3.80 -3.90 -1.95
CA MET A 182 -3.02 -5.02 -1.43
C MET A 182 -2.26 -5.71 -2.56
N LYS A 183 -1.02 -6.09 -2.28
CA LYS A 183 -0.18 -6.92 -3.15
C LYS A 183 0.39 -8.07 -2.34
N VAL A 184 0.45 -9.24 -2.96
CA VAL A 184 1.07 -10.43 -2.37
C VAL A 184 2.28 -10.83 -3.18
N VAL A 185 3.26 -11.36 -2.48
CA VAL A 185 4.44 -12.00 -3.06
C VAL A 185 4.58 -13.40 -2.50
N ASP A 186 4.74 -14.36 -3.40
CA ASP A 186 5.03 -15.76 -3.07
C ASP A 186 6.03 -16.35 -4.08
N LYS A 187 6.14 -17.69 -4.10
CA LYS A 187 7.02 -18.42 -5.02
C LYS A 187 6.79 -18.12 -6.50
N ASP A 188 5.57 -17.72 -6.89
CA ASP A 188 5.19 -17.48 -8.29
C ASP A 188 5.40 -15.99 -8.67
N GLY A 189 5.81 -15.16 -7.70
CA GLY A 189 6.15 -13.76 -7.88
C GLY A 189 5.14 -12.80 -7.23
N CYS A 190 5.20 -11.54 -7.66
CA CYS A 190 4.32 -10.48 -7.18
C CYS A 190 2.98 -10.46 -7.94
N ARG A 191 1.86 -10.34 -7.22
CA ARG A 191 0.53 -10.16 -7.81
C ARG A 191 -0.33 -9.19 -7.03
N ASP A 192 -1.20 -8.47 -7.76
CA ASP A 192 -2.23 -7.62 -7.17
C ASP A 192 -3.32 -8.49 -6.52
N VAL A 193 -3.75 -8.10 -5.33
CA VAL A 193 -4.93 -8.67 -4.66
C VAL A 193 -6.06 -7.63 -4.74
N ALA A 194 -7.31 -8.10 -4.79
CA ALA A 194 -8.47 -7.24 -4.92
C ALA A 194 -8.44 -6.07 -3.91
N CYS A 195 -8.54 -4.85 -4.43
CA CYS A 195 -8.63 -3.64 -3.64
C CYS A 195 -9.99 -3.56 -2.93
N ILE A 196 -9.99 -2.98 -1.74
CA ILE A 196 -11.23 -2.57 -1.08
C ILE A 196 -11.47 -1.12 -1.43
N GLU A 197 -12.58 -0.85 -2.11
CA GLU A 197 -13.10 0.50 -2.25
C GLU A 197 -14.10 0.76 -1.13
N ARG A 198 -14.13 1.98 -0.62
CA ARG A 198 -15.21 2.39 0.26
C ARG A 198 -16.51 2.27 -0.53
N GLY A 199 -17.39 1.38 -0.09
CA GLY A 199 -18.76 1.36 -0.62
C GLY A 199 -19.35 2.74 -0.40
N GLU A 200 -19.85 3.37 -1.47
CA GLU A 200 -20.65 4.58 -1.35
C GLU A 200 -21.76 4.28 -0.34
N GLU A 201 -21.65 4.83 0.87
CA GLU A 201 -22.79 4.84 1.78
C GLU A 201 -23.85 5.65 1.05
N GLY A 202 -24.80 4.92 0.46
CA GLY A 202 -25.91 5.47 -0.28
C GLY A 202 -26.47 6.64 0.49
N THR A 203 -26.63 7.76 -0.20
CA THR A 203 -27.47 8.87 0.22
C THR A 203 -28.76 8.26 0.78
N GLY A 204 -28.86 8.24 2.11
CA GLY A 204 -29.96 7.63 2.81
C GLY A 204 -31.24 8.27 2.31
N GLY A 205 -31.98 7.53 1.49
CA GLY A 205 -33.34 7.84 1.16
C GLY A 205 -34.08 8.01 2.47
N ARG A 206 -34.43 9.27 2.80
CA ARG A 206 -35.45 9.57 3.79
C ARG A 206 -36.77 9.03 3.26
N GLY A 207 -36.97 7.73 3.42
CA GLY A 207 -38.28 7.11 3.35
C GLY A 207 -39.07 7.49 4.58
N GLY A 208 -40.18 8.21 4.38
CA GLY A 208 -41.23 8.31 5.39
C GLY A 208 -41.90 9.67 5.52
N ARG A 209 -42.78 10.02 4.57
CA ARG A 209 -44.17 10.40 4.87
C ARG A 209 -44.97 10.47 3.57
N GLY A 210 -45.89 9.52 3.42
CA GLY A 210 -46.87 9.52 2.34
C GLY A 210 -47.87 10.67 2.50
N GLY A 211 -48.37 11.15 1.36
CA GLY A 211 -49.45 12.12 1.31
C GLY A 211 -49.65 12.70 -0.09
N GLY A 212 -50.41 11.99 -0.93
CA GLY A 212 -51.40 12.55 -1.86
C GLY A 212 -50.97 13.37 -3.09
N GLY A 213 -51.23 12.79 -4.27
CA GLY A 213 -52.00 13.49 -5.32
C GLY A 213 -51.23 14.14 -6.48
N GLY A 214 -51.71 13.86 -7.70
CA GLY A 214 -51.60 14.76 -8.87
C GLY A 214 -50.46 14.45 -9.83
N GLY A 215 -50.80 14.03 -11.05
CA GLY A 215 -49.83 13.73 -12.10
C GLY A 215 -49.26 14.96 -12.81
N ALA A 216 -48.11 14.77 -13.45
CA ALA A 216 -47.69 15.46 -14.66
C ALA A 216 -46.55 14.66 -15.29
N SER A 217 -46.66 14.43 -16.60
CA SER A 217 -45.66 13.83 -17.47
C SER A 217 -44.46 14.76 -17.68
N GLU A 218 -43.24 14.25 -17.54
CA GLU A 218 -42.04 14.87 -18.14
C GLU A 218 -40.96 13.81 -18.43
N GLN A 219 -40.44 13.85 -19.67
CA GLN A 219 -39.44 12.93 -20.23
C GLN A 219 -38.05 13.19 -19.64
N PRO A 220 -37.17 12.18 -19.48
CA PRO A 220 -35.80 12.42 -19.05
C PRO A 220 -34.92 12.93 -20.20
N ALA A 221 -34.34 14.12 -20.02
CA ALA A 221 -33.33 14.71 -20.89
C ALA A 221 -32.04 13.84 -20.91
N GLY A 222 -31.47 13.70 -22.10
CA GLY A 222 -30.34 12.81 -22.39
C GLY A 222 -29.06 13.14 -21.62
N ARG A 223 -28.40 12.10 -21.12
CA ARG A 223 -27.04 12.14 -20.57
C ARG A 223 -26.05 12.60 -21.65
N GLY A 224 -25.36 13.71 -21.38
CA GLY A 224 -24.19 14.14 -22.15
C GLY A 224 -23.07 13.09 -22.10
N LYS A 225 -22.49 12.81 -23.26
CA LYS A 225 -21.31 11.94 -23.39
C LYS A 225 -20.10 12.56 -22.68
N PRO A 226 -19.20 11.74 -22.09
CA PRO A 226 -17.94 12.25 -21.56
C PRO A 226 -17.06 12.79 -22.70
N VAL A 227 -16.44 13.95 -22.45
CA VAL A 227 -15.48 14.59 -23.35
C VAL A 227 -14.19 13.78 -23.34
N VAL A 228 -13.87 13.16 -24.47
CA VAL A 228 -12.57 12.51 -24.73
C VAL A 228 -11.58 13.61 -25.10
N LEU A 229 -10.53 13.81 -24.31
CA LEU A 229 -9.41 14.67 -24.68
C LEU A 229 -8.52 13.92 -25.69
N PRO A 230 -8.16 14.52 -26.84
CA PRO A 230 -7.34 13.86 -27.85
C PRO A 230 -5.88 13.73 -27.38
N SER A 231 -5.38 12.51 -27.49
CA SER A 231 -3.96 12.14 -27.40
C SER A 231 -3.16 12.85 -28.49
N SER A 232 -2.19 13.68 -28.08
CA SER A 232 -1.22 14.30 -28.99
C SER A 232 -0.18 13.28 -29.44
N GLU A 233 -0.38 12.71 -30.62
CA GLU A 233 0.66 11.98 -31.34
C GLU A 233 1.70 12.95 -31.93
N SER A 234 2.94 12.49 -31.79
CA SER A 234 4.15 12.86 -32.51
C SER A 234 3.94 13.34 -33.96
N SER A 235 4.46 14.52 -34.26
CA SER A 235 5.01 14.84 -35.58
C SER A 235 5.89 16.08 -35.50
N LEU A 236 7.18 15.89 -35.28
CA LEU A 236 8.21 16.81 -35.78
C LEU A 236 9.38 15.99 -36.32
N SER A 237 9.47 16.10 -37.64
CA SER A 237 10.62 15.94 -38.54
C SER A 237 11.98 16.30 -37.96
#